data_AF-Q56ZZ4-F1
#
_entry.id   AF-Q56ZZ4-F1
#
_cell.length_a   1.000
_cell.length_b   1.000
_cell.length_c   1.000
_cell.angle_alpha   90.00
_cell.angle_beta   90.00
_cell.angle_gamma   90.00
#
_symmetry.space_group_name_H-M   'P 1'
#
loop_
_entity.id
_entity.type
_entity.pdbx_description
1 polymer ?
#
loop_
_entity_poly.entity_id
_entity_poly.type
_entity_poly.pdbx_seq_one_letter_code
_entity_poly.pdbx_strand_id
1 'polypeptide(L)'
;MVSFVTLNKVGGFLQRMDLARKYSFGKMLICGSEGPFKVKGLWLFRGPEIPKFIMDEVYDMELYEWTKVDISDEAQKERVSQVIEDAEPFEGEALLDAKCFK
;
A
#
# COMPACT_ATOMS: atom_id res chain seq x y z
N MET A 1 -16.28 9.81 -6.73
CA MET A 1 -16.44 8.40 -7.14
C MET A 1 -15.08 7.90 -7.60
N VAL A 2 -14.52 6.89 -6.92
CA VAL A 2 -13.21 6.37 -7.30
C VAL A 2 -13.32 5.69 -8.67
N SER A 3 -12.31 5.87 -9.54
CA SER A 3 -12.36 5.24 -10.86
C SER A 3 -12.26 3.72 -10.71
N PHE A 4 -13.19 2.99 -11.34
CA PHE A 4 -13.13 1.54 -11.45
C PHE A 4 -11.79 1.04 -12.01
N VAL A 5 -11.14 1.86 -12.85
CA VAL A 5 -9.81 1.54 -13.40
C VAL A 5 -8.75 1.49 -12.30
N THR A 6 -8.76 2.43 -11.35
CA THR A 6 -7.82 2.44 -10.21
C THR A 6 -8.07 1.25 -9.29
N LEU A 7 -9.34 0.96 -8.98
CA LEU A 7 -9.70 -0.20 -8.16
C LEU A 7 -9.27 -1.53 -8.78
N ASN A 8 -9.41 -1.67 -10.10
CA ASN A 8 -9.00 -2.87 -10.83
C ASN A 8 -7.48 -3.02 -10.85
N LYS A 9 -6.72 -1.92 -11.01
CA LYS A 9 -5.25 -1.96 -10.92
C LYS A 9 -4.77 -2.39 -9.53
N VAL A 10 -5.30 -1.77 -8.47
CA VAL A 10 -4.96 -2.15 -7.09
C VAL A 10 -5.35 -3.60 -6.81
N GLY A 11 -6.55 -4.02 -7.24
CA GLY A 11 -7.00 -5.40 -7.10
C GLY A 11 -6.10 -6.41 -7.82
N GLY A 12 -5.70 -6.13 -9.05
CA GLY A 12 -4.78 -6.97 -9.82
C GLY A 12 -3.39 -7.08 -9.19
N PHE A 13 -2.87 -5.98 -8.64
CA PHE A 13 -1.63 -5.98 -7.86
C PHE A 13 -1.74 -6.88 -6.62
N LEU A 14 -2.81 -6.73 -5.83
CA LEU A 14 -3.03 -7.54 -4.63
C LEU A 14 -3.16 -9.05 -4.96
N GLN A 15 -3.77 -9.40 -6.10
CA GLN A 15 -3.84 -10.80 -6.54
C GLN A 15 -2.46 -11.38 -6.85
N ARG A 16 -1.56 -10.62 -7.49
CA ARG A 16 -0.18 -11.06 -7.73
C ARG A 16 0.61 -11.17 -6.44
N MET A 17 0.32 -10.31 -5.47
CA MET A 17 0.90 -10.37 -4.13
C MET A 17 0.40 -11.56 -3.29
N ASP A 18 -0.60 -12.35 -3.72
CA ASP A 18 -1.15 -13.48 -2.94
C ASP A 18 -0.08 -14.54 -2.58
N LEU A 19 0.98 -14.68 -3.39
CA LEU A 19 2.17 -15.49 -3.07
C LEU A 19 2.91 -15.02 -1.81
N ALA A 20 2.86 -13.73 -1.49
CA ALA A 20 3.46 -13.12 -0.32
C ALA A 20 2.54 -13.17 0.91
N ARG A 21 1.25 -13.48 0.74
CA ARG A 21 0.20 -13.39 1.76
C ARG A 21 0.54 -14.06 3.09
N LYS A 22 1.21 -15.22 3.06
CA LYS A 22 1.60 -15.94 4.28
C LYS A 22 2.74 -15.27 5.07
N TYR A 23 3.47 -14.37 4.42
CA TYR A 23 4.70 -13.75 4.91
C TYR A 23 4.69 -12.22 4.86
N SER A 24 3.57 -11.62 4.42
CA SER A 24 3.42 -10.18 4.29
C SER A 24 2.02 -9.73 4.67
N PHE A 25 1.95 -8.59 5.33
CA PHE A 25 0.72 -7.84 5.51
C PHE A 25 0.82 -6.57 4.68
N GLY A 26 -0.27 -6.19 4.02
CA GLY A 26 -0.30 -5.01 3.17
C GLY A 26 -1.58 -4.22 3.40
N LYS A 27 -1.53 -2.91 3.19
CA LYS A 27 -2.72 -2.07 3.18
C LYS A 27 -2.55 -1.00 2.13
N MET A 28 -3.50 -0.94 1.20
CA MET A 28 -3.49 -0.02 0.07
C MET A 28 -4.63 0.99 0.25
N LEU A 29 -4.31 2.27 0.19
CA LEU A 29 -5.22 3.40 0.33
C LEU A 29 -5.27 4.13 -1.00
N ILE A 30 -6.47 4.49 -1.43
CA ILE A 30 -6.69 5.31 -2.60
C ILE A 30 -7.12 6.68 -2.09
N CYS A 31 -6.23 7.65 -2.24
CA CYS A 31 -6.42 9.02 -1.80
C CYS A 31 -6.68 9.95 -3.00
N GLY A 32 -7.42 11.02 -2.73
CA GLY A 32 -7.71 12.09 -3.68
C GLY A 32 -9.20 12.44 -3.73
N SER A 33 -9.53 13.46 -4.49
CA SER A 33 -10.92 13.90 -4.72
C SER A 33 -11.28 13.84 -6.20
N GLU A 34 -10.36 14.27 -7.07
CA GLU A 34 -10.44 14.20 -8.52
C GLU A 34 -9.18 13.54 -9.10
N GLY A 35 -9.33 12.88 -10.26
CA GLY A 35 -8.23 12.15 -10.89
C GLY A 35 -7.11 13.09 -11.37
N PRO A 36 -5.84 12.62 -11.41
CA PRO A 36 -5.38 11.26 -11.14
C PRO A 36 -5.32 10.92 -9.63
N PHE A 37 -5.90 9.78 -9.25
CA PHE A 37 -5.92 9.29 -7.87
C PHE A 37 -4.53 8.85 -7.42
N LYS A 38 -4.17 9.13 -6.17
CA LYS A 38 -2.91 8.66 -5.57
C LYS A 38 -3.16 7.36 -4.84
N VAL A 39 -2.34 6.37 -5.16
CA VAL A 39 -2.33 5.09 -4.45
C VAL A 39 -1.17 5.12 -3.47
N LYS A 40 -1.48 5.02 -2.18
CA LYS A 40 -0.48 4.92 -1.11
C LYS A 40 -0.66 3.57 -0.44
N GLY A 41 0.42 2.97 0.04
CA GLY A 41 0.31 1.67 0.68
C GLY A 41 1.35 1.48 1.77
N LEU A 42 0.97 0.69 2.77
CA LEU A 42 1.87 0.18 3.79
C LEU A 42 2.05 -1.31 3.55
N TRP A 43 3.28 -1.77 3.56
CA TRP A 43 3.58 -3.19 3.52
C TRP A 43 4.55 -3.56 4.63
N LEU A 44 4.23 -4.65 5.31
CA LEU A 44 5.04 -5.29 6.32
C LEU A 44 5.45 -6.65 5.78
N PHE A 45 6.73 -6.79 5.45
CA PHE A 45 7.31 -8.06 5.03
C PHE A 45 8.04 -8.71 6.20
N ARG A 46 8.00 -10.05 6.26
CA ARG A 46 8.79 -10.80 7.24
C ARG A 46 10.26 -10.85 6.83
N GLY A 47 11.06 -9.94 7.38
CA GLY A 47 12.50 -9.87 7.15
C GLY A 47 13.02 -8.44 7.15
N PRO A 48 14.34 -8.25 6.99
CA PRO A 48 14.94 -6.91 6.90
C PRO A 48 14.64 -6.19 5.57
N GLU A 49 14.26 -6.94 4.54
CA GLU A 49 14.06 -6.50 3.16
C GLU A 49 12.89 -7.23 2.51
N ILE A 50 12.43 -6.72 1.35
CA ILE A 50 11.39 -7.35 0.54
C ILE A 50 11.95 -8.68 0.00
N PRO A 51 11.25 -9.81 0.23
CA PRO A 51 11.71 -11.10 -0.27
C PRO A 51 11.92 -11.09 -1.79
N LYS A 52 13.10 -11.54 -2.25
CA LYS A 52 13.46 -11.56 -3.69
C LYS A 52 12.45 -12.26 -4.56
N PHE A 53 11.87 -13.37 -4.09
CA PHE A 53 10.85 -14.09 -4.85
C PHE A 53 9.62 -13.23 -5.18
N ILE A 54 9.28 -12.25 -4.34
CA ILE A 54 8.18 -11.30 -4.63
C ILE A 54 8.62 -10.32 -5.71
N MET A 55 9.84 -9.81 -5.64
CA MET A 55 10.39 -8.92 -6.67
C MET A 55 10.50 -9.62 -8.03
N ASP A 56 10.87 -10.91 -8.03
CA ASP A 56 11.03 -11.71 -9.25
C ASP A 56 9.67 -12.10 -9.87
N GLU A 57 8.67 -12.44 -9.04
CA GLU A 57 7.33 -12.87 -9.52
C GLU A 57 6.37 -11.70 -9.78
N VAL A 58 6.52 -10.59 -9.05
CA VAL A 58 5.63 -9.42 -9.09
C VAL A 58 6.36 -8.22 -9.70
N TYR A 59 6.40 -8.16 -11.03
CA TYR A 59 7.02 -7.06 -11.78
C TYR A 59 6.38 -5.69 -11.48
N ASP A 60 5.11 -5.66 -11.03
CA ASP A 60 4.45 -4.41 -10.62
C ASP A 60 5.11 -3.77 -9.40
N MET A 61 5.92 -4.50 -8.62
CA MET A 61 6.67 -3.92 -7.50
C MET A 61 7.54 -2.76 -8.00
N GLU A 62 8.09 -2.83 -9.22
CA GLU A 62 8.90 -1.76 -9.81
C GLU A 62 8.08 -0.52 -10.21
N LEU A 63 6.76 -0.64 -10.33
CA LEU A 63 5.86 0.49 -10.64
C LEU A 63 5.56 1.37 -9.42
N TYR A 64 5.92 0.89 -8.22
CA TYR A 64 5.71 1.61 -6.96
C TYR A 64 7.05 2.07 -6.38
N GLU A 65 7.03 3.20 -5.70
CA GLU A 65 8.17 3.68 -4.92
C GLU A 65 8.14 3.03 -3.53
N TRP A 66 9.18 2.26 -3.22
CA TRP A 66 9.31 1.56 -1.94
C TRP A 66 10.33 2.28 -1.06
N THR A 67 9.84 2.83 0.05
CA THR A 67 10.70 3.44 1.07
C THR A 67 10.59 2.64 2.34
N LYS A 68 11.74 2.20 2.87
CA LYS A 68 11.79 1.51 4.16
C LYS A 68 11.39 2.47 5.26
N VAL A 69 10.36 2.11 6.02
CA VAL A 69 9.90 2.88 7.16
C VAL A 69 10.91 2.79 8.29
N ASP A 70 11.32 3.94 8.80
CA ASP A 70 12.09 4.09 10.02
C ASP A 70 11.13 4.30 11.20
N ILE A 71 11.01 3.29 12.06
CA ILE A 71 10.17 3.34 13.26
C ILE A 71 10.74 4.24 14.37
N SER A 72 11.99 4.69 14.23
CA SER A 72 12.59 5.67 15.14
C SER A 72 12.14 7.10 14.84
N ASP A 73 11.64 7.34 13.62
CA ASP A 73 11.01 8.60 13.22
C ASP A 73 9.53 8.60 13.63
N GLU A 74 9.16 9.50 14.53
CA GLU A 74 7.78 9.63 15.00
C GLU A 74 6.80 9.95 13.86
N ALA A 75 7.20 10.73 12.86
CA ALA A 75 6.33 11.10 11.75
C ALA A 75 6.01 9.91 10.87
N GLN A 76 7.01 9.05 10.59
CA GLN A 76 6.79 7.84 9.82
C GLN A 76 5.96 6.81 10.60
N LYS A 77 6.22 6.68 11.90
CA LYS A 77 5.44 5.82 12.79
C LYS A 77 3.97 6.24 12.84
N GLU A 78 3.70 7.54 12.93
CA GLU A 78 2.34 8.07 12.90
C GLU A 78 1.66 7.77 11.56
N ARG A 79 2.36 7.97 10.43
CA ARG A 79 1.86 7.63 9.09
C ARG A 79 1.49 6.15 8.99
N VAL A 80 2.31 5.24 9.51
CA VAL A 80 2.00 3.80 9.56
C VAL A 80 0.73 3.53 10.36
N SER A 81 0.58 4.16 11.52
CA SER A 81 -0.63 4.03 12.36
C SER A 81 -1.87 4.51 11.62
N GLN A 82 -1.81 5.70 11.00
CA GLN A 82 -2.90 6.28 10.23
C GLN A 82 -3.32 5.37 9.07
N VAL A 83 -2.36 4.76 8.37
CA VAL A 83 -2.67 3.77 7.34
C VAL A 83 -3.42 2.57 7.94
N ILE A 84 -2.90 1.99 9.03
CA ILE A 84 -3.49 0.81 9.69
C ILE A 84 -4.89 1.11 10.22
N GLU A 85 -5.16 2.34 10.65
CA GLU A 85 -6.44 2.80 11.20
C GLU A 85 -7.42 3.32 10.14
N ASP A 86 -7.04 3.39 8.85
CA ASP A 86 -7.84 4.04 7.80
C ASP A 86 -8.19 5.50 8.15
N ALA A 87 -7.22 6.23 8.72
CA ALA A 87 -7.44 7.61 9.13
C ALA A 87 -7.85 8.48 7.93
N GLU A 88 -8.91 9.26 8.12
CA GLU A 88 -9.45 10.18 7.12
C GLU A 88 -9.52 11.60 7.70
N PRO A 89 -8.96 12.63 7.03
CA PRO A 89 -8.20 12.59 5.78
C PRO A 89 -6.75 12.09 5.96
N PHE A 90 -6.24 11.34 4.98
CA PHE A 90 -4.88 10.81 5.00
C PHE A 90 -3.89 11.76 4.31
N GLU A 91 -2.89 12.26 5.04
CA GLU A 91 -1.92 13.27 4.54
C GLU A 91 -2.60 14.50 3.90
N GLY A 92 -3.77 14.91 4.41
CA GLY A 92 -4.53 16.04 3.87
C GLY A 92 -5.33 15.73 2.60
N GLU A 93 -5.35 14.48 2.14
CA GLU A 93 -6.18 14.01 1.02
C GLU A 93 -7.36 13.18 1.52
N ALA A 94 -8.51 13.30 0.84
CA ALA A 94 -9.68 12.47 1.15
C ALA A 94 -9.37 11.00 0.86
N LEU A 95 -9.74 10.12 1.80
CA LEU A 95 -9.60 8.68 1.65
C LEU A 95 -10.81 8.15 0.90
N LEU A 96 -10.62 7.68 -0.34
CA LEU A 96 -11.73 7.21 -1.16
C LEU A 96 -12.02 5.73 -0.97
N ASP A 97 -10.97 4.93 -0.79
CA ASP A 97 -11.09 3.49 -0.56
C ASP A 97 -9.82 2.97 0.12
N ALA A 98 -9.98 1.89 0.89
CA ALA A 98 -8.89 1.21 1.55
C ALA A 98 -9.05 -0.31 1.42
N LYS A 99 -7.97 -0.98 1.01
CA LYS A 99 -7.92 -2.43 0.84
C LYS A 99 -6.85 -3.03 1.74
N CYS A 100 -7.30 -3.88 2.65
CA CYS A 100 -6.44 -4.66 3.52
C CYS A 100 -6.04 -5.98 2.83
N PHE A 101 -4.75 -6.28 2.86
CA PHE A 101 -4.14 -7.50 2.33
C PHE A 101 -3.58 -8.34 3.49
N LYS A 102 -4.22 -9.48 3.74
CA LYS A 102 -3.92 -10.43 4.83
C LYS A 102 -4.15 -11.87 4.38
#